data_AF-A0A7V8K2N8-F1
#
_entry.id   AF-A0A7V8K2N8-F1
#
_cell.length_a   1.000
_cell.length_b   1.000
_cell.length_c   1.000
_cell.angle_alpha   90.00
_cell.angle_beta   90.00
_cell.angle_gamma   90.00
#
_symmetry.space_group_name_H-M   'P 1'
#
loop_
_entity.id
_entity.type
_entity.pdbx_description
1 polymer ?
#
loop_
_entity_poly.entity_id
_entity_poly.type
_entity_poly.pdbx_seq_one_letter_code
_entity_poly.pdbx_strand_id
1 'polypeptide(L)'
;MSCGASRARAFFHVTLPLIVPGLLSGALFAFIISFDEPVVSFFVSSVRQRTLPRRMFEDIEQNLTPVIPAIATLLTLLSIAVLIAVALLRVLERRRRAE
;
A
#
# COMPACT_ATOMS: atom_id res chain seq x y z
N MET A 1 -10.95 -8.21 -31.40
CA MET A 1 -10.94 -7.19 -32.49
C MET A 1 -12.12 -7.33 -33.44
N SER A 2 -12.81 -8.48 -33.44
CA SER A 2 -13.88 -8.82 -34.36
C SER A 2 -15.12 -7.89 -34.31
N CYS A 3 -15.28 -7.06 -33.27
CA CYS A 3 -16.34 -6.05 -33.19
C CYS A 3 -15.91 -4.64 -33.68
N GLY A 4 -14.85 -4.51 -34.48
CA GLY A 4 -14.43 -3.22 -35.08
C GLY A 4 -13.75 -2.22 -34.13
N ALA A 5 -13.53 -2.57 -32.86
CA ALA A 5 -12.84 -1.70 -31.90
C ALA A 5 -11.32 -1.71 -32.11
N SER A 6 -10.70 -0.53 -32.13
CA SER A 6 -9.24 -0.37 -32.16
C SER A 6 -8.58 -0.92 -30.87
N ARG A 7 -7.30 -1.30 -30.95
CA ARG A 7 -6.55 -1.91 -29.83
C ARG A 7 -6.61 -1.09 -28.55
N ALA A 8 -6.40 0.21 -28.68
CA ALA A 8 -6.47 1.14 -27.55
C ALA A 8 -7.89 1.17 -26.95
N ARG A 9 -8.94 1.23 -27.79
CA ARG A 9 -10.33 1.25 -27.30
C ARG A 9 -10.69 -0.03 -26.57
N ALA A 10 -10.28 -1.19 -27.09
CA ALA A 10 -10.48 -2.49 -26.44
C ALA A 10 -9.74 -2.58 -25.09
N PHE A 11 -8.52 -2.04 -25.00
CA PHE A 11 -7.79 -1.99 -23.74
C PHE A 11 -8.55 -1.16 -22.68
N PHE A 12 -8.91 0.08 -22.99
CA PHE A 12 -9.55 0.95 -21.99
C PHE A 12 -11.00 0.55 -21.63
N HIS A 13 -11.77 -0.02 -22.56
CA HIS A 13 -13.17 -0.39 -22.31
C HIS A 13 -13.38 -1.84 -21.84
N VAL A 14 -12.45 -2.75 -22.14
CA VAL A 14 -12.62 -4.17 -21.81
C VAL A 14 -11.53 -4.62 -20.86
N THR A 15 -10.27 -4.57 -21.29
CA THR A 15 -9.16 -5.15 -20.51
C THR A 15 -8.93 -4.41 -19.20
N LEU A 16 -8.85 -3.07 -19.24
CA LEU A 16 -8.57 -2.22 -18.09
C LEU A 16 -9.64 -2.40 -16.99
N PRO A 17 -10.95 -2.18 -17.21
CA PRO A 17 -11.95 -2.36 -16.15
C PRO A 17 -12.03 -3.80 -15.62
N LEU A 18 -11.71 -4.80 -16.45
CA LEU A 18 -11.65 -6.20 -16.01
C LEU A 18 -10.49 -6.45 -15.04
N ILE A 19 -9.32 -5.82 -15.26
CA ILE A 19 -8.14 -5.99 -14.41
C ILE A 19 -8.05 -4.98 -13.26
N VAL A 20 -8.82 -3.87 -13.29
CA VAL A 20 -8.83 -2.80 -12.27
C VAL A 20 -8.89 -3.32 -10.83
N PRO A 21 -9.78 -4.25 -10.42
CA PRO A 21 -9.78 -4.74 -9.04
C PRO A 21 -8.48 -5.45 -8.63
N GLY A 22 -7.84 -6.17 -9.56
CA GLY A 22 -6.53 -6.77 -9.35
C GLY A 22 -5.40 -5.74 -9.36
N LEU A 23 -5.47 -4.77 -10.26
CA LEU A 23 -4.51 -3.68 -10.38
C LEU A 23 -4.50 -2.79 -9.13
N LEU A 24 -5.67 -2.47 -8.57
CA LEU A 24 -5.79 -1.72 -7.31
C LEU A 24 -5.15 -2.47 -6.14
N SER A 25 -5.34 -3.78 -6.07
CA SER A 25 -4.68 -4.61 -5.06
C SER A 25 -3.15 -4.58 -5.22
N GLY A 26 -2.66 -4.76 -6.45
CA GLY A 26 -1.22 -4.69 -6.74
C GLY A 26 -0.62 -3.31 -6.48
N ALA A 27 -1.35 -2.24 -6.80
CA ALA A 27 -0.93 -0.87 -6.55
C ALA A 27 -0.82 -0.57 -5.05
N LEU A 28 -1.74 -1.06 -4.23
CA LEU A 28 -1.67 -0.95 -2.77
C LEU A 28 -0.45 -1.68 -2.20
N PHE A 29 -0.19 -2.91 -2.64
CA PHE A 29 1.00 -3.65 -2.21
C PHE A 29 2.29 -2.96 -2.63
N ALA A 30 2.38 -2.48 -3.88
CA ALA A 30 3.53 -1.74 -4.36
C ALA A 30 3.77 -0.44 -3.55
N PHE A 31 2.70 0.27 -3.20
CA PHE A 31 2.78 1.46 -2.35
C PHE A 31 3.31 1.15 -0.95
N ILE A 32 2.79 0.09 -0.30
CA ILE A 32 3.23 -0.34 1.03
C ILE A 32 4.72 -0.71 1.01
N ILE A 33 5.14 -1.55 0.05
CA ILE A 33 6.54 -1.98 -0.09
C ILE A 33 7.46 -0.78 -0.32
N SER A 34 7.06 0.17 -1.17
CA SER A 34 7.87 1.37 -1.43
C SER A 34 7.98 2.29 -0.21
N PHE A 35 6.96 2.31 0.66
CA PHE A 35 6.97 3.14 1.87
C PHE A 35 7.81 2.54 2.99
N ASP A 36 7.95 1.21 3.00
CA ASP A 36 8.66 0.43 4.03
C ASP A 36 10.17 0.32 3.79
N GLU A 37 10.71 0.88 2.69
CA GLU A 37 12.12 0.73 2.31
C GLU A 37 12.92 2.05 2.52
N PRO A 38 13.33 2.40 3.75
CA PRO A 38 14.11 3.61 4.01
C PRO A 38 15.52 3.54 3.43
N VAL A 39 16.06 2.32 3.25
CA VAL A 39 17.44 2.09 2.79
C VAL A 39 17.65 2.62 1.39
N VAL A 40 16.79 2.26 0.44
CA VAL A 40 16.89 2.74 -0.95
C VAL A 40 16.68 4.25 -1.03
N SER A 41 15.73 4.79 -0.25
CA SER A 41 15.52 6.23 -0.15
C SER A 41 16.79 6.93 0.34
N PHE A 42 17.53 6.37 1.29
CA PHE A 42 18.75 6.97 1.83
C PHE A 42 19.86 7.09 0.78
N PHE A 43 20.05 6.06 -0.06
CA PHE A 43 21.09 6.05 -1.10
C PHE A 43 20.73 6.88 -2.35
N VAL A 44 19.44 7.06 -2.65
CA VAL A 44 18.97 7.80 -3.84
C VAL A 44 18.64 9.27 -3.54
N SER A 45 18.24 9.63 -2.32
CA SER A 45 17.77 10.99 -2.00
C SER A 45 18.88 11.92 -1.48
N SER A 46 18.98 13.12 -2.07
CA SER A 46 19.87 14.19 -1.60
C SER A 46 19.43 14.76 -0.23
N VAL A 47 20.38 15.26 0.58
CA VAL A 47 20.22 15.75 1.98
C VAL A 47 19.03 16.72 2.19
N ARG A 48 18.55 17.38 1.13
CA ARG A 48 17.42 18.33 1.18
C ARG A 48 16.03 17.69 1.13
N GLN A 49 15.92 16.39 0.83
CA GLN A 49 14.63 15.68 0.76
C GLN A 49 14.53 14.61 1.86
N ARG A 50 14.08 15.05 3.03
CA ARG A 50 13.79 14.17 4.17
C ARG A 50 12.36 13.65 4.05
N THR A 51 12.21 12.42 3.56
CA THR A 51 10.95 11.67 3.62
C THR A 51 10.72 11.16 5.05
N LEU A 52 9.46 10.88 5.40
CA LEU A 52 9.09 10.36 6.73
C LEU A 52 9.95 9.15 7.16
N PRO A 53 10.18 8.12 6.29
CA PRO A 53 10.97 6.95 6.66
C PRO A 53 12.45 7.27 6.84
N ARG A 54 13.00 8.19 6.04
CA ARG A 54 14.38 8.64 6.16
C ARG A 54 14.64 9.37 7.47
N ARG A 55 13.70 10.22 7.92
CA ARG A 55 13.83 10.92 9.20
C ARG A 55 13.79 9.93 10.37
N MET A 56 12.92 8.93 10.30
CA MET A 56 12.93 7.84 11.29
C MET A 56 14.27 7.13 11.30
N PHE A 57 14.84 6.79 10.14
CA PHE A 57 16.14 6.12 10.06
C PHE A 57 17.30 6.98 10.58
N GLU A 58 17.36 8.28 10.22
CA GLU A 58 18.36 9.24 10.72
C GLU A 58 18.25 9.43 12.25
N ASP A 59 17.03 9.46 12.81
CA ASP A 59 16.81 9.61 14.25
C ASP A 59 17.31 8.38 15.06
N ILE A 60 17.40 7.17 14.46
CA ILE A 60 17.99 5.98 15.11
C ILE A 60 19.46 6.22 15.45
N GLU A 61 20.20 6.87 14.55
CA GLU A 61 21.64 7.08 14.71
C GLU A 61 21.99 8.26 15.62
N GLN A 62 21.13 9.28 15.68
CA GLN A 62 21.47 10.55 16.34
C GLN A 62 20.91 10.72 17.75
N ASN A 63 19.76 10.13 18.11
CA ASN A 63 19.20 10.18 19.47
C ASN A 63 18.26 9.00 19.73
N LEU A 64 18.56 8.16 20.74
CA LEU A 64 17.72 7.07 21.27
C LEU A 64 16.43 7.60 21.94
N THR A 65 15.66 8.46 21.27
CA THR A 65 14.34 8.86 21.73
C THR A 65 13.33 7.76 21.39
N PRO A 66 12.41 7.40 22.31
CA PRO A 66 11.47 6.29 22.12
C PRO A 66 10.37 6.57 21.06
N VAL A 67 10.56 7.58 20.20
CA VAL A 67 9.60 8.02 19.19
C VAL A 67 9.46 7.00 18.07
N ILE A 68 10.56 6.39 17.63
CA ILE A 68 10.57 5.40 16.55
C ILE A 68 9.79 4.13 16.92
N PRO A 69 10.07 3.46 18.06
CA PRO A 69 9.26 2.30 18.47
C PRO A 69 7.80 2.68 18.78
N ALA A 70 7.52 3.90 19.24
CA ALA A 70 6.14 4.38 19.41
C ALA A 70 5.40 4.50 18.07
N ILE A 71 6.05 5.01 17.02
CA ILE A 71 5.42 5.08 15.70
C ILE A 71 5.29 3.69 15.06
N ALA A 72 6.29 2.81 15.22
CA ALA A 72 6.22 1.44 14.74
C ALA A 72 5.05 0.65 15.36
N THR A 73 4.84 0.78 16.67
CA THR A 73 3.70 0.18 17.37
C THR A 73 2.36 0.76 16.91
N LEU A 74 2.28 2.07 16.67
CA LEU A 74 1.07 2.70 16.12
C LEU A 74 0.74 2.21 14.70
N LEU A 75 1.73 2.12 13.82
CA LEU A 75 1.58 1.60 12.46
C LEU A 75 1.20 0.11 12.46
N THR A 76 1.73 -0.66 13.41
CA THR A 76 1.37 -2.07 13.61
C THR A 76 -0.09 -2.20 14.06
N LEU A 77 -0.51 -1.39 15.05
CA LEU A 77 -1.90 -1.34 15.51
C LEU A 77 -2.86 -0.95 14.38
N LEU A 78 -2.49 0.04 13.56
CA LEU A 78 -3.26 0.43 12.38
C LEU A 78 -3.40 -0.73 11.39
N SER A 79 -2.31 -1.43 11.08
CA SER A 79 -2.33 -2.60 10.20
C SER A 79 -3.24 -3.71 10.72
N ILE A 80 -3.16 -4.00 12.02
CA ILE A 80 -4.05 -4.98 12.69
C ILE A 80 -5.51 -4.53 12.59
N ALA A 81 -5.81 -3.25 12.84
CA ALA A 81 -7.16 -2.71 12.76
C ALA A 81 -7.75 -2.84 11.35
N VAL A 82 -6.96 -2.54 10.30
CA VAL A 82 -7.38 -2.72 8.90
C VAL A 82 -7.64 -4.18 8.58
N LEU A 83 -6.76 -5.09 9.01
CA LEU A 83 -6.94 -6.53 8.81
C LEU A 83 -8.20 -7.06 9.49
N ILE A 84 -8.47 -6.62 10.73
CA ILE A 84 -9.69 -6.98 11.46
C ILE A 84 -10.92 -6.43 10.71
N ALA A 85 -10.89 -5.17 10.25
CA ALA A 85 -12.00 -4.58 9.50
C ALA A 85 -12.30 -5.38 8.22
N VAL A 86 -11.27 -5.75 7.45
CA VAL A 86 -11.42 -6.60 6.26
C VAL A 86 -11.95 -7.99 6.63
N ALA A 87 -11.45 -8.60 7.70
CA ALA A 87 -11.92 -9.91 8.16
C ALA A 87 -13.41 -9.87 8.55
N LEU A 88 -13.85 -8.84 9.27
CA LEU A 88 -15.25 -8.64 9.65
C LEU A 88 -16.15 -8.45 8.43
N LEU A 89 -15.76 -7.61 7.46
CA LEU A 89 -16.50 -7.42 6.21
C LEU A 89 -16.68 -8.74 5.46
N ARG A 90 -15.62 -9.55 5.36
CA ARG A 90 -15.69 -10.89 4.72
C ARG A 90 -16.61 -11.85 5.45
N VAL A 91 -16.65 -11.81 6.79
CA VAL A 91 -17.57 -12.65 7.59
C VAL A 91 -19.02 -12.24 7.35
N LEU A 92 -19.30 -10.93 7.28
CA LEU A 92 -20.64 -10.41 7.00
C LEU A 92 -21.12 -10.78 5.58
N GLU A 93 -20.24 -10.71 4.59
CA GLU A 93 -20.52 -11.15 3.21
C GLU A 93 -20.83 -12.65 3.13
N ARG A 94 -20.09 -13.49 3.87
CA ARG A 94 -20.36 -14.93 3.93
C ARG A 94 -21.72 -15.24 4.54
N ARG A 95 -22.14 -14.50 5.57
CA ARG A 95 -23.48 -14.65 6.18
C ARG A 95 -24.58 -14.28 5.19
N ARG A 96 -24.43 -13.19 4.44
CA ARG A 96 -25.39 -12.76 3.41
C ARG A 96 -25.54 -13.68 2.21
N ARG A 97 -24.56 -14.56 1.93
CA ARG A 97 -24.65 -15.55 0.84
C ARG A 97 -25.20 -16.90 1.29
N ALA A 98 -25.33 -17.12 2.59
CA ALA A 98 -25.87 -18.36 3.17
C ALA A 98 -27.37 -18.28 3.48
N GLU A 99 -27.95 -17.07 3.35
CA GLU A 99 -29.39 -16.80 3.29
C GLU A 99 -29.83 -16.67 1.83
#